data_AF-A0A928GQ62-F1
#
_entry.id   AF-A0A928GQ62-F1
#
_cell.length_a   1.000
_cell.length_b   1.000
_cell.length_c   1.000
_cell.angle_alpha   90.00
_cell.angle_beta   90.00
_cell.angle_gamma   90.00
#
_symmetry.space_group_name_H-M   'P 1'
#
loop_
_entity.id
_entity.type
_entity.pdbx_description
1 polymer ?
#
loop_
_entity_poly.entity_id
_entity_poly.type
_entity_poly.pdbx_seq_one_letter_code
_entity_poly.pdbx_strand_id
1 'polypeptide(L)'
;MDRYLAQLEICKQIIDRIRHMINMQHIQSNNISCTELYNELYKLIPLVPVEYKVFSDRLRDKILPNLKMPDFISVNQFGQPLSTPQNGINPYLFGEVIATIAYLNGYSNNNSSSFWDNIHPQIVSVAKGRFDDSYYADAVEAAFKEVNTRVKGIYKNRTSIEKDGVKLMQSAFSPQNPIIKLGDISTETGTNVQQGYMEMFVGAMIGIRNPKAHSNQTLSKADAIRKLHFASMLMCKLDNELV
;
A
#
# COMPACT_ATOMS: atom_id res chain seq x y z
N MET A 1 4.81 5.02 0.08
CA MET A 1 5.88 4.39 0.87
C MET A 1 6.91 5.44 1.26
N ASP A 2 7.49 6.16 0.30
CA ASP A 2 8.57 7.15 0.57
C ASP A 2 8.25 8.22 1.61
N ARG A 3 7.04 8.81 1.59
CA ARG A 3 6.68 9.85 2.58
C ARG A 3 6.55 9.31 4.00
N TYR A 4 6.04 8.09 4.17
CA TYR A 4 5.93 7.44 5.47
C TYR A 4 7.31 7.13 6.05
N LEU A 5 8.16 6.50 5.23
CA LEU A 5 9.55 6.17 5.61
C LEU A 5 10.37 7.42 5.96
N ALA A 6 10.28 8.46 5.13
CA ALA A 6 10.96 9.73 5.38
C ALA A 6 10.50 10.38 6.70
N GLN A 7 9.18 10.43 6.95
CA GLN A 7 8.65 11.00 8.18
C GLN A 7 9.01 10.15 9.41
N LEU A 8 9.01 8.82 9.27
CA LEU A 8 9.42 7.90 10.32
C LEU A 8 10.89 8.11 10.70
N GLU A 9 11.76 8.34 9.72
CA GLU A 9 13.17 8.63 9.94
C GLU A 9 13.39 9.97 10.67
N ILE A 10 12.62 11.02 10.33
CA ILE A 10 12.63 12.29 11.07
C ILE A 10 12.28 12.06 12.55
N CYS A 11 11.21 11.31 12.82
CA CYS A 11 10.81 10.98 14.19
C CYS A 11 11.91 10.23 14.95
N LYS A 12 12.59 9.27 14.31
CA LYS A 12 13.71 8.53 14.92
C LYS A 12 14.87 9.45 15.28
N GLN A 13 15.26 10.35 14.38
CA GLN A 13 16.35 11.31 14.64
C GLN A 13 16.02 12.21 15.84
N ILE A 14 14.78 12.70 15.97
CA ILE A 14 14.35 13.49 17.12
C ILE A 14 14.44 12.65 18.41
N ILE A 15 13.94 11.42 18.39
CA ILE A 15 13.98 10.50 19.53
C ILE A 15 15.43 10.25 19.97
N ASP A 16 16.34 9.99 19.04
CA ASP A 16 17.74 9.72 19.36
C ASP A 16 18.44 10.96 19.95
N ARG A 17 18.13 12.17 19.44
CA ARG A 17 18.59 13.42 20.07
C ARG A 17 18.08 13.55 21.50
N ILE A 18 16.80 13.28 21.76
CA ILE A 18 16.22 13.33 23.11
C ILE A 18 16.86 12.28 24.02
N ARG A 19 17.06 11.05 23.55
CA ARG A 19 17.76 9.99 24.30
C ARG A 19 19.19 10.39 24.63
N HIS A 20 19.90 11.06 23.71
CA HIS A 20 21.24 11.57 23.97
C HIS A 20 21.24 12.65 25.06
N MET A 21 20.32 13.61 25.00
CA MET A 21 20.16 14.64 26.05
C MET A 21 19.93 14.00 27.44
N ILE A 22 19.07 12.99 27.51
CA ILE A 22 18.76 12.31 28.78
C ILE A 22 19.93 11.47 29.28
N ASN A 23 20.48 10.59 28.44
CA ASN A 23 21.40 9.55 28.88
C ASN A 23 22.85 10.01 28.96
N MET A 24 23.27 10.89 28.04
CA MET A 24 24.66 11.33 27.92
C MET A 24 24.89 12.72 28.52
N GLN A 25 23.90 13.61 28.42
CA GLN A 25 24.01 14.97 28.96
C GLN A 25 23.31 15.12 30.33
N HIS A 26 22.69 14.05 30.83
CA HIS A 26 21.99 14.00 32.11
C HIS A 26 20.89 15.08 32.27
N ILE A 27 20.30 15.51 31.15
CA ILE A 27 19.17 16.46 31.17
C ILE A 27 17.91 15.69 31.54
N GLN A 28 17.27 16.08 32.65
CA GLN A 28 16.01 15.49 33.06
C GLN A 28 14.92 15.73 31.99
N SER A 29 14.06 14.74 31.75
CA SER A 29 13.05 14.80 30.67
C SER A 29 12.06 15.96 30.87
N ASN A 30 11.82 16.36 32.11
CA ASN A 30 10.97 17.50 32.47
C ASN A 30 11.53 18.87 31.99
N ASN A 31 12.81 18.93 31.60
CA ASN A 31 13.47 20.12 31.08
C ASN A 31 13.61 20.11 29.55
N ILE A 32 13.12 19.08 28.87
CA ILE A 32 13.21 18.93 27.41
C ILE A 32 11.85 19.25 26.79
N SER A 33 11.80 20.17 25.83
CA SER A 33 10.56 20.51 25.13
C SER A 33 10.04 19.36 24.28
N CYS A 34 8.74 19.06 24.37
CA CYS A 34 8.09 18.04 23.55
C CYS A 34 7.61 18.57 22.18
N THR A 35 7.71 19.87 21.90
CA THR A 35 7.05 20.51 20.74
C THR A 35 7.48 19.94 19.41
N GLU A 36 8.80 19.77 19.20
CA GLU A 36 9.32 19.24 17.94
C GLU A 36 8.84 17.80 17.73
N LEU A 37 8.99 16.95 18.75
CA LEU A 37 8.55 15.56 18.71
C LEU A 37 7.04 15.45 18.47
N TYR A 38 6.24 16.26 19.17
CA TYR A 38 4.79 16.31 18.99
C TYR A 38 4.40 16.62 17.54
N ASN A 39 5.00 17.66 16.96
CA ASN A 39 4.68 18.12 15.61
C ASN A 39 5.01 17.05 14.55
N GLU A 40 6.17 16.40 14.67
CA GLU A 40 6.57 15.37 13.70
C GLU A 40 5.79 14.06 13.87
N LEU A 41 5.45 13.68 15.10
CA LEU A 41 4.54 12.55 15.35
C LEU A 41 3.13 12.84 14.79
N TYR A 42 2.63 14.07 14.92
CA TYR A 42 1.35 14.46 14.35
C TYR A 42 1.33 14.34 12.83
N LYS A 43 2.42 14.72 12.16
CA LYS A 43 2.59 14.53 10.70
C LYS A 43 2.71 13.07 10.29
N LEU A 44 3.28 12.22 11.16
CA LEU A 44 3.42 10.78 10.89
C LEU A 44 2.07 10.06 10.87
N ILE A 45 1.17 10.38 11.79
CA ILE A 45 -0.15 9.72 11.98
C ILE A 45 -0.90 9.47 10.66
N PRO A 46 -1.16 10.46 9.78
CA PRO A 46 -1.91 10.22 8.54
C PRO A 46 -1.12 9.42 7.49
N LEU A 47 0.18 9.24 7.67
CA LEU A 47 1.05 8.49 6.76
C LEU A 47 1.19 7.02 7.16
N VAL A 48 0.79 6.65 8.37
CA VAL A 48 0.86 5.27 8.87
C VAL A 48 -0.04 4.37 8.01
N PRO A 49 0.48 3.24 7.49
CA PRO A 49 -0.33 2.30 6.70
C PRO A 49 -1.53 1.75 7.48
N VAL A 50 -2.61 1.39 6.78
CA VAL A 50 -3.88 0.98 7.40
C VAL A 50 -3.73 -0.28 8.26
N GLU A 51 -2.76 -1.13 7.93
CA GLU A 51 -2.40 -2.34 8.67
C GLU A 51 -1.89 -2.01 10.08
N TYR A 52 -1.39 -0.78 10.30
CA TYR A 52 -0.89 -0.26 11.58
C TYR A 52 -1.82 0.76 12.21
N LYS A 53 -3.09 0.80 11.80
CA LYS A 53 -4.06 1.78 12.28
C LYS A 53 -4.15 1.82 13.81
N VAL A 54 -4.05 0.68 14.48
CA VAL A 54 -4.04 0.59 15.96
C VAL A 54 -2.92 1.45 16.58
N PHE A 55 -1.74 1.51 15.97
CA PHE A 55 -0.63 2.32 16.45
C PHE A 55 -0.85 3.81 16.17
N SER A 56 -1.37 4.16 14.99
CA SER A 56 -1.76 5.53 14.64
C SER A 56 -2.81 6.08 15.60
N ASP A 57 -3.87 5.31 15.85
CA ASP A 57 -4.97 5.70 16.73
C ASP A 57 -4.47 5.84 18.18
N ARG A 58 -3.62 4.93 18.65
CA ARG A 58 -2.98 5.06 19.98
C ARG A 58 -2.09 6.29 20.08
N LEU A 59 -1.26 6.56 19.06
CA LEU A 59 -0.42 7.76 19.01
C LEU A 59 -1.28 9.02 19.11
N ARG A 60 -2.37 9.10 18.34
CA ARG A 60 -3.27 10.24 18.30
C ARG A 60 -4.04 10.44 19.60
N ASP A 61 -4.67 9.38 20.11
CA ASP A 61 -5.74 9.51 21.10
C ASP A 61 -5.23 9.34 22.53
N LYS A 62 -4.10 8.63 22.72
CA LYS A 62 -3.55 8.33 24.05
C LYS A 62 -2.21 8.98 24.31
N ILE A 63 -1.29 8.95 23.34
CA ILE A 63 0.10 9.36 23.55
C ILE A 63 0.26 10.87 23.37
N LEU A 64 -0.08 11.42 22.19
CA LEU A 64 0.11 12.83 21.89
C LEU A 64 -0.54 13.79 22.90
N PRO A 65 -1.79 13.57 23.37
CA PRO A 65 -2.43 14.47 24.33
C PRO A 65 -1.70 14.54 25.68
N ASN A 66 -0.94 13.50 26.02
CA ASN A 66 -0.29 13.32 27.33
C ASN A 66 1.25 13.36 27.23
N LEU A 67 1.81 13.67 26.04
CA LEU A 67 3.25 13.65 25.81
C LEU A 67 4.00 14.72 26.63
N LYS A 68 3.32 15.85 26.86
CA LYS A 68 3.77 16.92 27.76
C LYS A 68 3.44 16.52 29.20
N MET A 69 4.35 16.77 30.15
CA MET A 69 4.01 16.62 31.56
C MET A 69 2.87 17.58 31.96
N PRO A 70 1.93 17.15 32.80
CA PRO A 70 0.90 18.04 33.32
C PRO A 70 1.53 19.09 34.24
N ASP A 71 0.92 20.27 34.28
CA ASP A 71 1.34 21.32 35.20
C ASP A 71 1.27 20.81 36.65
N PHE A 72 2.27 21.17 37.45
CA PHE A 72 2.35 20.73 38.83
C PHE A 72 1.46 21.62 39.69
N ILE A 73 0.45 21.02 40.31
CA ILE A 73 -0.47 21.72 41.21
C ILE A 73 0.01 21.51 42.64
N SER A 74 0.34 22.60 43.33
CA SER A 74 0.59 22.60 44.77
C SER A 74 -0.42 23.48 45.50
N VAL A 75 -0.50 23.35 46.82
CA VAL A 75 -1.34 24.19 47.67
C VAL A 75 -0.45 24.96 48.61
N ASN A 76 -0.60 26.28 48.66
CA ASN A 76 0.19 27.10 49.58
C ASN A 76 -0.32 26.98 51.03
N GLN A 77 0.42 27.58 51.98
CA GLN A 77 0.06 27.59 53.40
C GLN A 77 -1.32 28.24 53.72
N PHE A 78 -1.94 28.90 52.74
CA PHE A 78 -3.26 29.54 52.84
C PHE A 78 -4.36 28.75 52.11
N GLY A 79 -4.08 27.54 51.62
CA GLY A 79 -5.08 26.70 50.94
C GLY A 79 -5.33 27.07 49.47
N GLN A 80 -4.53 27.94 48.86
CA GLN A 80 -4.72 28.36 47.46
C GLN A 80 -3.92 27.45 46.50
N PRO A 81 -4.51 27.03 45.36
CA PRO A 81 -3.80 26.25 44.36
C PRO A 81 -2.78 27.12 43.61
N LEU A 82 -1.55 26.62 43.50
CA LEU A 82 -0.46 27.16 42.70
C LEU A 82 -0.17 26.20 41.56
N SER A 83 -0.32 26.66 40.31
CA SER A 83 0.09 25.90 39.12
C SER A 83 1.52 26.27 38.73
N THR A 84 2.38 25.25 38.65
CA THR A 84 3.74 25.40 38.12
C THR A 84 3.77 24.79 36.72
N PRO A 85 3.94 25.61 35.66
CA PRO A 85 3.94 25.10 34.30
C PRO A 85 5.03 24.06 34.11
N GLN A 86 4.68 22.87 33.62
CA GLN A 86 5.66 21.87 33.23
C GLN A 86 5.73 21.80 31.72
N ASN A 87 6.87 22.17 31.13
CA ASN A 87 7.05 22.16 29.67
C ASN A 87 7.85 20.95 29.15
N GLY A 88 8.09 20.00 30.05
CA GLY A 88 8.89 18.83 29.79
C GLY A 88 8.17 17.67 29.14
N ILE A 89 8.96 16.75 28.61
CA ILE A 89 8.50 15.47 28.10
C ILE A 89 8.15 14.54 29.27
N ASN A 90 6.95 13.96 29.22
CA ASN A 90 6.56 12.88 30.11
C ASN A 90 7.39 11.61 29.79
N PRO A 91 8.22 11.11 30.73
CA PRO A 91 9.14 10.02 30.44
C PRO A 91 8.44 8.68 30.13
N TYR A 92 7.27 8.44 30.72
CA TYR A 92 6.47 7.25 30.43
C TYR A 92 5.96 7.29 28.99
N LEU A 93 5.31 8.39 28.60
CA LEU A 93 4.78 8.54 27.24
C LEU A 93 5.91 8.58 26.20
N PHE A 94 7.08 9.14 26.54
CA PHE A 94 8.25 9.08 25.68
C PHE A 94 8.72 7.64 25.43
N GLY A 95 8.69 6.79 26.47
CA GLY A 95 8.91 5.35 26.31
C GLY A 95 7.91 4.69 25.36
N GLU A 96 6.62 5.04 25.45
CA GLU A 96 5.61 4.54 24.53
C GLU A 96 5.82 5.02 23.09
N VAL A 97 6.28 6.26 22.89
CA VAL A 97 6.69 6.78 21.58
C VAL A 97 7.85 5.96 21.02
N ILE A 98 8.91 5.73 21.81
CA ILE A 98 10.07 4.94 21.39
C ILE A 98 9.63 3.54 20.94
N ALA A 99 8.84 2.85 21.77
CA ALA A 99 8.34 1.52 21.46
C ALA A 99 7.50 1.50 20.17
N THR A 100 6.61 2.48 20.01
CA THR A 100 5.75 2.59 18.83
C THR A 100 6.57 2.82 17.56
N ILE A 101 7.50 3.78 17.58
CA ILE A 101 8.35 4.09 16.42
C ILE A 101 9.29 2.93 16.09
N ALA A 102 9.85 2.25 17.10
CA ALA A 102 10.67 1.06 16.89
C ALA A 102 9.89 -0.06 16.21
N TYR A 103 8.64 -0.30 16.61
CA TYR A 103 7.78 -1.30 15.98
C TYR A 103 7.43 -0.94 14.52
N LEU A 104 7.01 0.31 14.30
CA LEU A 104 6.72 0.84 12.95
C LEU A 104 7.93 0.76 12.01
N ASN A 105 9.15 0.98 12.53
CA ASN A 105 10.41 0.90 11.79
C ASN A 105 10.85 -0.56 11.53
N GLY A 106 10.79 -1.41 12.56
CA GLY A 106 11.11 -2.84 12.43
C GLY A 106 10.21 -3.52 11.40
N TYR A 107 8.93 -3.17 11.37
CA TYR A 107 8.04 -3.63 10.32
C TYR A 107 8.41 -3.06 8.95
N SER A 108 8.64 -1.75 8.85
CA SER A 108 8.95 -1.13 7.56
C SER A 108 10.23 -1.66 6.91
N ASN A 109 11.20 -2.08 7.72
CA ASN A 109 12.45 -2.69 7.23
C ASN A 109 12.30 -4.18 6.89
N ASN A 110 11.36 -4.89 7.53
CA ASN A 110 11.12 -6.32 7.31
C ASN A 110 10.02 -6.61 6.27
N ASN A 111 9.21 -5.61 5.91
CA ASN A 111 8.15 -5.69 4.92
C ASN A 111 8.16 -4.44 4.01
N SER A 112 9.34 -4.12 3.47
CA SER A 112 9.41 -3.28 2.27
C SER A 112 9.02 -4.09 1.03
N SER A 113 8.02 -4.98 1.11
CA SER A 113 7.56 -5.64 -0.09
C SER A 113 6.93 -4.57 -0.95
N SER A 114 7.56 -4.33 -2.09
CA SER A 114 6.96 -3.48 -3.10
C SER A 114 5.66 -4.16 -3.49
N PHE A 115 4.58 -3.41 -3.73
CA PHE A 115 3.38 -4.07 -4.27
C PHE A 115 3.70 -4.79 -5.60
N TRP A 116 4.75 -4.33 -6.30
CA TRP A 116 5.36 -4.98 -7.47
C TRP A 116 5.85 -6.41 -7.23
N ASP A 117 6.21 -6.78 -6.00
CA ASP A 117 6.68 -8.13 -5.66
C ASP A 117 5.60 -9.19 -5.89
N ASN A 118 4.32 -8.77 -5.86
CA ASN A 118 3.15 -9.61 -6.10
C ASN A 118 2.52 -9.36 -7.49
N ILE A 119 3.27 -8.72 -8.41
CA ILE A 119 2.84 -8.44 -9.78
C ILE A 119 3.62 -9.31 -10.76
N HIS A 120 2.91 -9.96 -11.68
CA HIS A 120 3.48 -10.81 -12.71
C HIS A 120 4.57 -10.05 -13.52
N PRO A 121 5.76 -10.65 -13.77
CA PRO A 121 6.91 -9.94 -14.34
C PRO A 121 6.64 -9.20 -15.67
N GLN A 122 5.82 -9.76 -16.55
CA GLN A 122 5.44 -9.09 -17.81
C GLN A 122 4.56 -7.85 -17.59
N ILE A 123 3.79 -7.80 -16.49
CA ILE A 123 3.03 -6.59 -16.14
C ILE A 123 3.98 -5.55 -15.56
N VAL A 124 4.94 -5.96 -14.72
CA VAL A 124 5.98 -5.06 -14.18
C VAL A 124 6.74 -4.37 -15.31
N SER A 125 7.19 -5.13 -16.32
CA SER A 125 8.02 -4.60 -17.41
C SER A 125 7.34 -3.50 -18.24
N VAL A 126 6.00 -3.53 -18.36
CA VAL A 126 5.25 -2.55 -19.14
C VAL A 126 4.63 -1.43 -18.30
N ALA A 127 4.33 -1.68 -17.03
CA ALA A 127 3.56 -0.75 -16.20
C ALA A 127 4.40 0.06 -15.20
N LYS A 128 5.53 -0.49 -14.73
CA LYS A 128 6.23 0.07 -13.56
C LYS A 128 6.71 1.50 -13.76
N GLY A 129 7.44 1.79 -14.84
CA GLY A 129 7.95 3.14 -15.10
C GLY A 129 6.82 4.19 -15.16
N ARG A 130 5.76 3.90 -15.91
CA ARG A 130 4.57 4.77 -16.03
C ARG A 130 3.92 5.04 -14.67
N PHE A 131 3.79 4.00 -13.86
CA PHE A 131 3.18 4.12 -12.54
C PHE A 131 4.05 4.93 -11.57
N ASP A 132 5.37 4.72 -11.59
CA ASP A 132 6.32 5.44 -10.75
C ASP A 132 6.33 6.94 -11.10
N ASP A 133 6.17 7.28 -12.38
CA ASP A 133 5.98 8.64 -12.90
C ASP A 133 4.57 9.21 -12.69
N SER A 134 3.71 8.53 -11.92
CA SER A 134 2.31 8.91 -11.64
C SER A 134 1.36 8.93 -12.85
N TYR A 135 1.75 8.35 -13.99
CA TYR A 135 0.88 8.09 -15.14
C TYR A 135 0.05 6.82 -14.93
N TYR A 136 -0.82 6.84 -13.92
CA TYR A 136 -1.57 5.67 -13.45
C TYR A 136 -2.49 5.05 -14.51
N ALA A 137 -3.20 5.89 -15.28
CA ALA A 137 -4.08 5.42 -16.35
C ALA A 137 -3.28 4.70 -17.45
N ASP A 138 -2.15 5.29 -17.86
CA ASP A 138 -1.28 4.71 -18.88
C ASP A 138 -0.61 3.41 -18.42
N ALA A 139 -0.24 3.32 -17.13
CA ALA A 139 0.29 2.09 -16.54
C ALA A 139 -0.71 0.94 -16.63
N VAL A 140 -1.98 1.21 -16.33
CA VAL A 140 -3.08 0.23 -16.44
C VAL A 140 -3.36 -0.12 -17.90
N GLU A 141 -3.43 0.87 -18.80
CA GLU A 141 -3.63 0.64 -20.24
C GLU A 141 -2.52 -0.27 -20.80
N ALA A 142 -1.26 0.01 -20.44
CA ALA A 142 -0.11 -0.80 -20.84
C ALA A 142 -0.22 -2.24 -20.32
N ALA A 143 -0.61 -2.44 -19.05
CA ALA A 143 -0.78 -3.76 -18.47
C ALA A 143 -1.84 -4.61 -19.19
N PHE A 144 -3.03 -4.07 -19.45
CA PHE A 144 -4.09 -4.82 -20.15
C PHE A 144 -3.82 -4.99 -21.65
N LYS A 145 -3.05 -4.09 -22.27
CA LYS A 145 -2.53 -4.31 -23.62
C LYS A 145 -1.56 -5.49 -23.67
N GLU A 146 -0.73 -5.65 -22.64
CA GLU A 146 0.20 -6.79 -22.54
C GLU A 146 -0.55 -8.11 -22.34
N VAL A 147 -1.57 -8.16 -21.47
CA VAL A 147 -2.46 -9.33 -21.32
C VAL A 147 -3.04 -9.75 -22.67
N ASN A 148 -3.59 -8.79 -23.42
CA ASN A 148 -4.15 -9.04 -24.75
C ASN A 148 -3.10 -9.54 -25.75
N THR A 149 -1.91 -8.92 -25.76
CA THR A 149 -0.81 -9.27 -26.66
C THR A 149 -0.36 -10.71 -26.42
N ARG A 150 -0.24 -11.12 -25.16
CA ARG A 150 0.14 -12.49 -24.80
C ARG A 150 -0.90 -13.52 -25.26
N VAL A 151 -2.19 -13.30 -24.96
CA VAL A 151 -3.27 -14.19 -25.42
C VAL A 151 -3.29 -14.27 -26.95
N LYS A 152 -3.10 -13.13 -27.63
CA LYS A 152 -3.06 -13.05 -29.10
C LYS A 152 -1.93 -13.90 -29.67
N GLY A 153 -0.74 -13.84 -29.06
CA GLY A 153 0.42 -14.64 -29.45
C GLY A 153 0.15 -16.14 -29.33
N ILE A 154 -0.35 -16.60 -28.18
CA ILE A 154 -0.66 -18.01 -27.95
C ILE A 154 -1.73 -18.50 -28.94
N TYR A 155 -2.82 -17.73 -29.09
CA TYR A 155 -3.92 -18.09 -29.98
C TYR A 155 -3.47 -18.17 -31.44
N LYS A 156 -2.72 -17.18 -31.93
CA LYS A 156 -2.21 -17.15 -33.30
C LYS A 156 -1.26 -18.33 -33.55
N ASN A 157 -0.38 -18.66 -32.60
CA ASN A 157 0.54 -19.78 -32.73
C ASN A 157 -0.19 -21.13 -32.83
N ARG A 158 -1.31 -21.30 -32.12
CA ARG A 158 -2.09 -22.56 -32.11
C ARG A 158 -3.08 -22.69 -33.26
N THR A 159 -3.54 -21.57 -33.83
CA THR A 159 -4.66 -21.57 -34.81
C THR A 159 -4.31 -20.97 -36.16
N SER A 160 -3.17 -20.29 -36.30
CA SER A 160 -2.83 -19.43 -37.45
C SER A 160 -3.84 -18.31 -37.75
N ILE A 161 -4.76 -18.03 -36.82
CA ILE A 161 -5.79 -16.99 -36.96
C ILE A 161 -5.45 -15.82 -36.05
N GLU A 162 -5.60 -14.60 -36.57
CA GLU A 162 -5.42 -13.38 -35.80
C GLU A 162 -6.76 -12.83 -35.30
N LYS A 163 -6.88 -12.64 -33.98
CA LYS A 163 -8.00 -11.97 -33.32
C LYS A 163 -7.46 -10.96 -32.30
N ASP A 164 -8.31 -10.03 -31.86
CA ASP A 164 -7.98 -9.03 -30.84
C ASP A 164 -9.19 -8.78 -29.92
N GLY A 165 -8.92 -8.27 -28.71
CA GLY A 165 -9.90 -7.79 -27.76
C GLY A 165 -10.93 -8.86 -27.38
N VAL A 166 -12.20 -8.48 -27.32
CA VAL A 166 -13.30 -9.35 -26.87
C VAL A 166 -13.40 -10.63 -27.70
N LYS A 167 -13.33 -10.52 -29.04
CA LYS A 167 -13.45 -11.67 -29.94
C LYS A 167 -12.31 -12.68 -29.72
N LEU A 168 -11.11 -12.18 -29.42
CA LEU A 168 -9.97 -13.03 -29.06
C LEU A 168 -10.24 -13.78 -27.76
N MET A 169 -10.62 -13.08 -26.68
CA MET A 169 -10.83 -13.70 -25.37
C MET A 169 -11.93 -14.77 -25.41
N GLN A 170 -13.06 -14.47 -26.06
CA GLN A 170 -14.14 -15.43 -26.26
C GLN A 170 -13.70 -16.67 -27.03
N SER A 171 -12.89 -16.48 -28.09
CA SER A 171 -12.43 -17.60 -28.92
C SER A 171 -11.31 -18.41 -28.24
N ALA A 172 -10.45 -17.76 -27.49
CA ALA A 172 -9.31 -18.40 -26.84
C ALA A 172 -9.75 -19.28 -25.66
N PHE A 173 -10.72 -18.80 -24.89
CA PHE A 173 -11.13 -19.41 -23.61
C PHE A 173 -12.54 -20.01 -23.62
N SER A 174 -13.17 -20.19 -24.78
CA SER A 174 -14.50 -20.80 -24.91
C SER A 174 -14.59 -22.12 -24.10
N PRO A 175 -15.65 -22.34 -23.31
CA PRO A 175 -15.79 -23.60 -22.57
C PRO A 175 -16.12 -24.79 -23.48
N GLN A 176 -16.70 -24.56 -24.67
CA GLN A 176 -17.03 -25.63 -25.61
C GLN A 176 -15.80 -26.13 -26.37
N ASN A 177 -14.93 -25.21 -26.80
CA ASN A 177 -13.72 -25.56 -27.54
C ASN A 177 -12.57 -24.57 -27.22
N PRO A 178 -11.95 -24.70 -26.03
CA PRO A 178 -10.90 -23.80 -25.61
C PRO A 178 -9.60 -24.05 -26.39
N ILE A 179 -9.03 -22.99 -26.97
CA ILE A 179 -7.65 -23.02 -27.49
C ILE A 179 -6.63 -22.90 -26.35
N ILE A 180 -7.04 -22.24 -25.26
CA ILE A 180 -6.30 -22.09 -24.02
C ILE A 180 -7.18 -22.63 -22.88
N LYS A 181 -6.80 -23.79 -22.35
CA LYS A 181 -7.51 -24.42 -21.23
C LYS A 181 -7.01 -23.84 -19.91
N LEU A 182 -7.92 -23.29 -19.13
CA LEU A 182 -7.72 -22.72 -17.80
C LEU A 182 -8.42 -23.56 -16.72
N GLY A 183 -9.29 -24.49 -17.10
CA GLY A 183 -9.94 -25.46 -16.22
C GLY A 183 -10.09 -26.82 -16.90
N ASP A 184 -10.23 -27.87 -16.09
CA ASP A 184 -10.48 -29.22 -16.57
C ASP A 184 -11.93 -29.38 -17.05
N ILE A 185 -12.13 -29.21 -18.35
CA ILE A 185 -13.44 -29.28 -19.01
C ILE A 185 -14.09 -30.68 -18.98
N SER A 186 -13.41 -31.71 -18.47
CA SER A 186 -14.04 -33.01 -18.22
C SER A 186 -14.93 -33.00 -16.98
N THR A 187 -14.80 -31.98 -16.13
CA THR A 187 -15.57 -31.80 -14.90
C THR A 187 -16.47 -30.57 -14.99
N GLU A 188 -17.59 -30.60 -14.28
CA GLU A 188 -18.47 -29.43 -14.14
C GLU A 188 -17.73 -28.25 -13.50
N THR A 189 -16.97 -28.52 -12.43
CA THR A 189 -16.17 -27.50 -11.73
C THR A 189 -15.13 -26.87 -12.65
N GLY A 190 -14.38 -27.64 -13.41
CA GLY A 190 -13.38 -27.11 -14.33
C GLY A 190 -14.00 -26.36 -15.51
N THR A 191 -15.18 -26.78 -15.98
CA THR A 191 -15.96 -26.03 -16.98
C THR A 191 -16.41 -24.67 -16.43
N ASN A 192 -16.88 -24.62 -15.18
CA ASN A 192 -17.24 -23.35 -14.52
C ASN A 192 -16.02 -22.44 -14.33
N VAL A 193 -14.85 -23.00 -13.97
CA VAL A 193 -13.59 -22.25 -13.90
C VAL A 193 -13.20 -21.70 -15.28
N GLN A 194 -13.30 -22.51 -16.33
CA GLN A 194 -13.01 -22.09 -17.71
C GLN A 194 -13.90 -20.91 -18.12
N GLN A 195 -15.21 -21.03 -17.93
CA GLN A 195 -16.18 -19.99 -18.25
C GLN A 195 -15.92 -18.71 -17.44
N GLY A 196 -15.73 -18.84 -16.12
CA GLY A 196 -15.48 -17.70 -15.24
C GLY A 196 -14.25 -16.90 -15.65
N TYR A 197 -13.13 -17.58 -15.94
CA TYR A 197 -11.94 -16.87 -16.41
C TYR A 197 -12.16 -16.23 -17.79
N MET A 198 -12.85 -16.91 -18.73
CA MET A 198 -13.20 -16.28 -20.02
C MET A 198 -13.94 -14.96 -19.81
N GLU A 199 -14.96 -14.95 -18.95
CA GLU A 199 -15.73 -13.74 -18.62
C GLU A 199 -14.86 -12.64 -18.00
N MET A 200 -13.93 -12.99 -17.12
CA MET A 200 -12.99 -12.05 -16.51
C MET A 200 -12.06 -11.43 -17.55
N PHE A 201 -11.51 -12.22 -18.48
CA PHE A 201 -10.69 -11.72 -19.59
C PHE A 201 -11.49 -10.82 -20.53
N VAL A 202 -12.74 -11.20 -20.87
CA VAL A 202 -13.64 -10.38 -21.69
C VAL A 202 -13.97 -9.06 -20.99
N GLY A 203 -14.36 -9.12 -19.72
CA GLY A 203 -14.68 -7.94 -18.90
C GLY A 203 -13.50 -6.99 -18.77
N ALA A 204 -12.28 -7.51 -18.63
CA ALA A 204 -11.06 -6.72 -18.63
C ALA A 204 -10.86 -5.94 -19.94
N MET A 205 -11.14 -6.57 -21.10
CA MET A 205 -11.02 -5.91 -22.40
C MET A 205 -12.08 -4.83 -22.62
N ILE A 206 -13.29 -5.01 -22.09
CA ILE A 206 -14.41 -4.07 -22.25
C ILE A 206 -14.28 -2.90 -21.26
N GLY A 207 -14.16 -3.20 -19.97
CA GLY A 207 -14.30 -2.22 -18.89
C GLY A 207 -13.00 -1.57 -18.44
N ILE A 208 -11.83 -2.13 -18.78
CA ILE A 208 -10.54 -1.62 -18.27
C ILE A 208 -9.60 -1.18 -19.38
N ARG A 209 -9.42 -1.98 -20.45
CA ARG A 209 -8.49 -1.65 -21.53
C ARG A 209 -8.89 -0.39 -22.31
N ASN A 210 -10.17 0.00 -22.30
CA ASN A 210 -10.67 1.14 -23.09
C ASN A 210 -11.18 2.34 -22.25
N PRO A 211 -10.35 3.00 -21.42
CA PRO A 211 -10.79 4.16 -20.65
C PRO A 211 -10.94 5.44 -21.50
N LYS A 212 -10.26 5.53 -22.66
CA LYS A 212 -10.24 6.73 -23.52
C LYS A 212 -11.58 7.04 -24.19
N ALA A 213 -12.53 6.11 -24.22
CA ALA A 213 -13.87 6.35 -24.78
C ALA A 213 -14.80 7.13 -23.84
N HIS A 214 -14.45 7.22 -22.54
CA HIS A 214 -15.32 7.79 -21.52
C HIS A 214 -14.57 8.76 -20.61
N SER A 215 -14.38 10.01 -21.10
CA SER A 215 -13.95 11.21 -20.36
C SER A 215 -12.52 11.19 -19.77
N ASN A 216 -11.94 12.38 -19.55
CA ASN A 216 -10.65 12.59 -18.87
C ASN A 216 -10.72 12.15 -17.38
N GLN A 217 -10.92 10.86 -17.11
CA GLN A 217 -10.98 10.35 -15.74
C GLN A 217 -9.56 10.24 -15.17
N THR A 218 -9.28 11.06 -14.16
CA THR A 218 -8.14 10.89 -13.28
C THR A 218 -8.28 9.58 -12.52
N LEU A 219 -7.43 8.59 -12.82
CA LEU A 219 -7.37 7.33 -12.11
C LEU A 219 -6.53 7.50 -10.82
N SER A 220 -7.10 7.11 -9.67
CA SER A 220 -6.37 7.16 -8.40
C SER A 220 -5.23 6.12 -8.36
N LYS A 221 -4.16 6.41 -7.61
CA LYS A 221 -3.07 5.45 -7.37
C LYS A 221 -3.59 4.11 -6.83
N ALA A 222 -4.53 4.16 -5.88
CA ALA A 222 -5.11 2.98 -5.27
C ALA A 222 -5.89 2.13 -6.29
N ASP A 223 -6.67 2.76 -7.16
CA ASP A 223 -7.40 2.05 -8.21
C ASP A 223 -6.48 1.47 -9.28
N ALA A 224 -5.38 2.15 -9.60
CA ALA A 224 -4.37 1.62 -10.49
C ALA A 224 -3.71 0.37 -9.91
N ILE A 225 -3.33 0.38 -8.63
CA ILE A 225 -2.79 -0.81 -7.95
C ILE A 225 -3.77 -1.99 -8.05
N ARG A 226 -5.06 -1.78 -7.75
CA ARG A 226 -6.08 -2.84 -7.85
C ARG A 226 -6.18 -3.42 -9.27
N LYS A 227 -6.18 -2.55 -10.28
CA LYS A 227 -6.25 -2.97 -11.69
C LYS A 227 -4.97 -3.70 -12.14
N LEU A 228 -3.80 -3.28 -11.65
CA LEU A 228 -2.53 -3.97 -11.92
C LEU A 228 -2.49 -5.37 -11.28
N HIS A 229 -2.99 -5.53 -10.04
CA HIS A 229 -3.15 -6.85 -9.43
C HIS A 229 -4.13 -7.73 -10.22
N PHE A 230 -5.22 -7.15 -10.74
CA PHE A 230 -6.14 -7.90 -11.59
C PHE A 230 -5.47 -8.38 -12.88
N ALA A 231 -4.73 -7.50 -13.58
CA ALA A 231 -3.93 -7.90 -14.74
C ALA A 231 -2.89 -8.98 -14.42
N SER A 232 -2.21 -8.85 -13.27
CA SER A 232 -1.26 -9.84 -12.74
C SER A 232 -1.93 -11.20 -12.55
N MET A 233 -3.08 -11.24 -11.87
CA MET A 233 -3.83 -12.46 -11.62
C MET A 233 -4.24 -13.17 -12.92
N LEU A 234 -4.65 -12.43 -13.95
CA LEU A 234 -4.94 -12.98 -15.28
C LEU A 234 -3.70 -13.59 -15.94
N MET A 235 -2.54 -12.92 -15.87
CA MET A 235 -1.27 -13.46 -16.40
C MET A 235 -0.82 -14.71 -15.65
N CYS A 236 -0.87 -14.70 -14.31
CA CYS A 236 -0.55 -15.88 -13.50
C CYS A 236 -1.47 -17.05 -13.81
N LYS A 237 -2.76 -16.80 -14.08
CA LYS A 237 -3.66 -17.87 -14.51
C LYS A 237 -3.26 -18.43 -15.87
N LEU A 238 -2.82 -17.58 -16.79
CA LEU A 238 -2.35 -17.96 -18.11
C LEU A 238 -1.02 -18.74 -18.07
N ASP A 239 -0.12 -18.45 -17.13
CA ASP A 239 1.08 -19.26 -16.88
C ASP A 239 0.73 -20.71 -16.51
N ASN A 240 -0.40 -20.87 -15.79
CA ASN A 240 -0.90 -22.15 -15.30
C ASN A 240 -1.99 -22.74 -16.21
N GLU A 241 -1.92 -22.48 -17.53
CA GLU A 241 -2.79 -23.16 -18.48
C GLU A 241 -2.59 -24.68 -18.43
N LEU A 242 -3.65 -25.43 -18.70
CA LEU A 242 -3.61 -26.89 -18.78
C LEU A 242 -3.25 -27.29 -20.22
N VAL A 243 -2.06 -27.84 -20.42
CA VAL A 243 -1.59 -28.36 -21.72
C VAL A 243 -2.11 -29.77 -21.94
#